data_AF-A0A1H8B518-F1
#
_entry.id   AF-A0A1H8B518-F1
#
_cell.length_a   1.000
_cell.length_b   1.000
_cell.length_c   1.000
_cell.angle_alpha   90.00
_cell.angle_beta   90.00
_cell.angle_gamma   90.00
#
_symmetry.space_group_name_H-M   'P 1'
#
loop_
_entity.id
_entity.type
_entity.pdbx_description
1 polymer ?
#
loop_
_entity_poly.entity_id
_entity_poly.type
_entity_poly.pdbx_seq_one_letter_code
_entity_poly.pdbx_strand_id
1 'polypeptide(L)'
;MPEQSEREFSLKYKHQLIKQIDAVLPQTQCRQCGYSGCEPYASAIVEGRADINQCPPGDSIVIEKIAALLGIQPKPLNTEHGYPKPRSVAVIDENLCIGCTFCIRSCPVDAIVGAAKQMHTVISRECTGCELCLDPCPVDCIQMIPDISQADSDKTQQNEYDNKADKARRRYQFRLQRLSQDKKQTPEIVDGMKPAAPNNSVETLKIRKRIIVQAALERAASIRSQDMDGNLKSRSTAS
;
A
#
# COMPACT_ATOMS: atom_id res chain seq x y z
N MET A 1 -44.04 -6.36 11.56
CA MET A 1 -42.90 -7.29 11.66
C MET A 1 -42.31 -7.77 10.31
N PRO A 2 -42.94 -7.64 9.11
CA PRO A 2 -42.29 -8.00 7.84
C PRO A 2 -41.09 -7.10 7.49
N GLU A 3 -41.17 -5.82 7.84
CA GLU A 3 -40.24 -4.77 7.42
C GLU A 3 -38.82 -4.91 8.01
N GLN A 4 -38.68 -5.54 9.17
CA GLN A 4 -37.36 -5.78 9.78
C GLN A 4 -36.62 -6.94 9.11
N SER A 5 -37.34 -7.97 8.69
CA SER A 5 -36.81 -9.13 7.96
C SER A 5 -36.32 -8.74 6.55
N GLU A 6 -37.07 -7.89 5.85
CA GLU A 6 -36.70 -7.40 4.52
C GLU A 6 -35.45 -6.50 4.55
N ARG A 7 -35.32 -5.64 5.56
CA ARG A 7 -34.14 -4.79 5.75
C ARG A 7 -32.90 -5.62 6.07
N GLU A 8 -33.03 -6.64 6.92
CA GLU A 8 -31.92 -7.55 7.25
C GLU A 8 -31.46 -8.36 6.03
N PHE A 9 -32.40 -8.87 5.23
CA PHE A 9 -32.12 -9.57 3.99
C PHE A 9 -31.37 -8.67 2.98
N SER A 10 -31.85 -7.44 2.79
CA SER A 10 -31.22 -6.46 1.90
C SER A 10 -29.79 -6.12 2.33
N LEU A 11 -29.56 -5.94 3.64
CA LEU A 11 -28.24 -5.66 4.18
C LEU A 11 -27.28 -6.83 3.98
N LYS A 12 -27.73 -8.07 4.22
CA LYS A 12 -26.95 -9.28 4.01
C LYS A 12 -26.60 -9.47 2.53
N TYR A 13 -27.54 -9.21 1.63
CA TYR A 13 -27.32 -9.26 0.19
C TYR A 13 -26.26 -8.25 -0.26
N LYS A 14 -26.37 -6.98 0.17
CA LYS A 14 -25.36 -5.96 -0.11
C LYS A 14 -23.98 -6.38 0.38
N HIS A 15 -23.88 -6.90 1.61
CA HIS A 15 -22.60 -7.39 2.15
C HIS A 15 -22.00 -8.53 1.33
N GLN A 16 -22.83 -9.46 0.86
CA GLN A 16 -22.37 -10.55 -0.01
C GLN A 16 -21.86 -10.02 -1.36
N LEU A 17 -22.57 -9.06 -1.95
CA LEU A 17 -22.19 -8.45 -3.22
C LEU A 17 -20.88 -7.66 -3.10
N ILE A 18 -20.68 -6.91 -2.00
CA ILE A 18 -19.43 -6.21 -1.71
C ILE A 18 -18.26 -7.20 -1.68
N LYS A 19 -18.42 -8.35 -1.00
CA LYS A 19 -17.39 -9.39 -0.96
C LYS A 19 -17.08 -9.98 -2.33
N GLN A 20 -18.09 -10.19 -3.17
CA GLN A 20 -17.89 -10.70 -4.53
C GLN A 20 -17.12 -9.71 -5.40
N ILE A 21 -17.46 -8.42 -5.31
CA ILE A 21 -16.74 -7.37 -6.03
C ILE A 21 -15.31 -7.24 -5.49
N ASP A 22 -15.11 -7.21 -4.18
CA ASP A 22 -13.76 -7.17 -3.59
C ASP A 22 -12.91 -8.38 -4.03
N ALA A 23 -13.49 -9.56 -4.15
CA ALA A 23 -12.78 -10.76 -4.59
C ALA A 23 -12.28 -10.67 -6.04
N VAL A 24 -12.96 -9.94 -6.92
CA VAL A 24 -12.52 -9.80 -8.33
C VAL A 24 -11.55 -8.65 -8.55
N LEU A 25 -11.43 -7.71 -7.60
CA LEU A 25 -10.48 -6.61 -7.67
C LEU A 25 -9.02 -7.13 -7.62
N PRO A 26 -8.05 -6.40 -8.18
CA PRO A 26 -6.66 -6.85 -8.27
C PRO A 26 -5.90 -6.83 -6.93
N GLN A 27 -6.54 -6.33 -5.85
CA GLN A 27 -6.01 -6.31 -4.48
C GLN A 27 -4.64 -5.64 -4.32
N THR A 28 -4.28 -4.71 -5.22
CA THR A 28 -3.03 -3.95 -5.15
C THR A 28 -3.02 -2.93 -4.00
N GLN A 29 -4.20 -2.48 -3.57
CA GLN A 29 -4.40 -1.42 -2.57
C GLN A 29 -3.74 -0.08 -2.96
N CYS A 30 -3.61 0.20 -4.26
CA CYS A 30 -2.91 1.37 -4.80
C CYS A 30 -3.63 2.72 -4.60
N ARG A 31 -4.94 2.71 -4.33
CA ARG A 31 -5.78 3.91 -4.12
C ARG A 31 -5.95 4.84 -5.33
N GLN A 32 -5.61 4.39 -6.55
CA GLN A 32 -5.77 5.17 -7.78
C GLN A 32 -7.24 5.57 -8.05
N CYS A 33 -8.19 4.72 -7.65
CA CYS A 33 -9.63 5.02 -7.71
C CYS A 33 -10.11 6.06 -6.67
N GLY A 34 -9.23 6.59 -5.82
CA GLY A 34 -9.58 7.56 -4.78
C GLY A 34 -10.07 6.96 -3.45
N TYR A 35 -10.24 5.63 -3.37
CA TYR A 35 -10.63 4.93 -2.15
C TYR A 35 -9.42 4.43 -1.36
N SER A 36 -9.59 4.20 -0.05
CA SER A 36 -8.50 3.78 0.85
C SER A 36 -7.97 2.36 0.60
N GLY A 37 -8.73 1.53 -0.11
CA GLY A 37 -8.38 0.18 -0.52
C GLY A 37 -9.45 -0.40 -1.47
N CYS A 38 -9.30 -1.69 -1.83
CA CYS A 38 -10.20 -2.38 -2.73
C CYS A 38 -11.61 -2.58 -2.15
N GLU A 39 -11.73 -3.01 -0.89
CA GLU A 39 -13.04 -3.24 -0.26
C GLU A 39 -13.88 -1.95 -0.14
N PRO A 40 -13.34 -0.79 0.26
CA PRO A 40 -14.10 0.47 0.26
C PRO A 40 -14.59 0.90 -1.13
N TYR A 41 -13.83 0.58 -2.19
CA TYR A 41 -14.28 0.80 -3.56
C TYR A 41 -15.43 -0.16 -3.93
N ALA A 42 -15.34 -1.44 -3.55
CA ALA A 42 -16.41 -2.41 -3.73
C ALA A 42 -17.71 -2.00 -3.01
N SER A 43 -17.62 -1.53 -1.76
CA SER A 43 -18.73 -0.94 -1.01
C SER A 43 -19.33 0.26 -1.76
N ALA A 44 -18.49 1.17 -2.25
CA ALA A 44 -18.97 2.36 -2.94
C ALA A 44 -19.68 2.03 -4.27
N ILE A 45 -19.26 0.98 -4.98
CA ILE A 45 -19.98 0.48 -6.17
C ILE A 45 -21.38 -0.01 -5.78
N VAL A 46 -21.48 -0.89 -4.77
CA VAL A 46 -22.78 -1.46 -4.33
C VAL A 46 -23.72 -0.40 -3.79
N GLU A 47 -23.18 0.66 -3.20
CA GLU A 47 -23.94 1.79 -2.67
C GLU A 47 -24.27 2.86 -3.74
N GLY A 48 -23.80 2.71 -4.97
CA GLY A 48 -24.02 3.68 -6.05
C GLY A 48 -23.24 4.98 -5.90
N ARG A 49 -22.19 4.99 -5.07
CA ARG A 49 -21.30 6.14 -4.85
C ARG A 49 -20.07 6.14 -5.77
N ALA A 50 -19.79 5.03 -6.45
CA ALA A 50 -18.70 4.90 -7.41
C ALA A 50 -19.17 4.15 -8.66
N ASP A 51 -18.48 4.40 -9.76
CA ASP A 51 -18.72 3.71 -11.03
C ASP A 51 -17.80 2.48 -11.16
N ILE A 52 -18.19 1.48 -11.96
CA ILE A 52 -17.49 0.17 -12.04
C ILE A 52 -16.15 0.19 -12.77
N ASN A 53 -15.83 1.30 -13.44
CA ASN A 53 -14.72 1.46 -14.38
C ASN A 53 -13.59 2.35 -13.85
N GLN A 54 -13.39 2.43 -12.54
CA GLN A 54 -12.43 3.35 -11.91
C GLN A 54 -11.13 2.66 -11.45
N CYS A 55 -10.91 1.39 -11.78
CA CYS A 55 -9.74 0.62 -11.32
C CYS A 55 -8.73 0.35 -12.47
N PRO A 56 -7.73 1.23 -12.70
CA PRO A 56 -6.75 1.03 -13.76
C PRO A 56 -5.97 -0.29 -13.69
N PRO A 57 -5.54 -0.79 -12.50
CA PRO A 57 -4.83 -2.07 -12.44
C PRO A 57 -5.71 -3.29 -12.75
N GLY A 58 -7.04 -3.14 -12.68
CA GLY A 58 -7.98 -4.21 -13.00
C GLY A 58 -8.36 -4.24 -14.49
N ASP A 59 -8.29 -3.08 -15.15
CA ASP A 59 -8.61 -2.89 -16.56
C ASP A 59 -9.98 -3.50 -16.97
N SER A 60 -10.21 -3.75 -18.26
CA SER A 60 -11.45 -4.31 -18.79
C SER A 60 -11.87 -5.62 -18.13
N ILE A 61 -10.92 -6.49 -17.78
CA ILE A 61 -11.19 -7.80 -17.17
C ILE A 61 -11.98 -7.66 -15.87
N VAL A 62 -11.57 -6.72 -15.00
CA VAL A 62 -12.27 -6.49 -13.73
C VAL A 62 -13.60 -5.79 -13.96
N ILE A 63 -13.66 -4.85 -14.91
CA ILE A 63 -14.90 -4.15 -15.26
C ILE A 63 -15.97 -5.13 -15.74
N GLU A 64 -15.62 -6.05 -16.63
CA GLU A 64 -16.50 -7.09 -17.15
C GLU A 64 -17.01 -8.01 -16.03
N LYS A 65 -16.13 -8.45 -15.12
CA LYS A 65 -16.51 -9.26 -13.96
C LYS A 65 -17.49 -8.53 -13.04
N ILE A 66 -17.25 -7.25 -12.74
CA ILE A 66 -18.14 -6.45 -11.89
C ILE A 66 -19.48 -6.21 -12.60
N ALA A 67 -19.46 -5.87 -13.89
CA ALA A 67 -20.66 -5.69 -14.71
C ALA A 67 -21.54 -6.95 -14.70
N ALA A 68 -20.92 -8.13 -14.85
CA ALA A 68 -21.61 -9.41 -14.75
C ALA A 68 -22.24 -9.67 -13.37
N LEU A 69 -21.53 -9.35 -12.28
CA LEU A 69 -22.05 -9.47 -10.90
C LEU A 69 -23.24 -8.55 -10.64
N LEU A 70 -23.26 -7.36 -11.25
CA LEU A 70 -24.33 -6.37 -11.09
C LEU A 70 -25.46 -6.50 -12.12
N GLY A 71 -25.30 -7.33 -13.15
CA GLY A 71 -26.26 -7.47 -14.24
C GLY A 71 -26.38 -6.21 -15.10
N ILE A 72 -25.29 -5.44 -15.27
CA ILE A 72 -25.26 -4.21 -16.07
C ILE A 72 -24.29 -4.35 -17.25
N GLN A 73 -24.35 -3.40 -18.19
CA GLN A 73 -23.41 -3.36 -19.31
C GLN A 73 -22.03 -2.85 -18.86
N PRO A 74 -20.92 -3.43 -19.35
CA PRO A 74 -19.58 -2.94 -19.06
C PRO A 74 -19.37 -1.55 -19.67
N LYS A 75 -18.51 -0.76 -19.05
CA LYS A 75 -18.10 0.57 -19.50
C LYS A 75 -16.62 0.57 -19.88
N PRO A 76 -16.15 1.45 -20.77
CA PRO A 76 -14.71 1.64 -20.98
C PRO A 76 -14.04 2.11 -19.68
N LEU A 77 -12.77 1.79 -19.46
CA LEU A 77 -12.01 2.27 -18.30
C LEU A 77 -12.06 3.80 -18.21
N ASN A 78 -12.37 4.33 -17.03
CA ASN A 78 -12.24 5.76 -16.75
C ASN A 78 -10.76 6.12 -16.53
N THR A 79 -10.17 6.75 -17.55
CA THR A 79 -8.75 7.15 -17.56
C THR A 79 -8.43 8.34 -16.65
N GLU A 80 -9.44 9.01 -16.06
CA GLU A 80 -9.20 10.02 -15.02
C GLU A 80 -8.48 9.45 -13.79
N HIS A 81 -8.66 8.15 -13.52
CA HIS A 81 -8.00 7.45 -12.41
C HIS A 81 -6.64 6.85 -12.78
N GLY A 82 -6.24 6.94 -14.06
CA GLY A 82 -4.97 6.42 -14.56
C GLY A 82 -5.13 5.37 -15.66
N TYR A 83 -4.00 4.81 -16.07
CA TYR A 83 -3.91 3.81 -17.14
C TYR A 83 -3.42 2.46 -16.60
N PRO A 84 -3.80 1.34 -17.23
CA PRO A 84 -3.24 0.03 -16.91
C PRO A 84 -1.73 0.05 -17.12
N LYS A 85 -0.98 -0.47 -16.16
CA LYS A 85 0.48 -0.63 -16.25
C LYS A 85 0.84 -2.11 -16.09
N PRO A 86 1.91 -2.57 -16.75
CA PRO A 86 2.49 -3.87 -16.46
C PRO A 86 2.85 -3.99 -14.99
N ARG A 87 2.77 -5.22 -14.48
CA ARG A 87 3.12 -5.52 -13.11
C ARG A 87 4.60 -5.19 -12.84
N SER A 88 4.84 -4.49 -11.73
CA SER A 88 6.18 -4.13 -11.26
C SER A 88 6.34 -4.45 -9.77
N VAL A 89 7.58 -4.54 -9.33
CA VAL A 89 7.96 -4.71 -7.92
C VAL A 89 8.91 -3.59 -7.52
N ALA A 90 8.77 -3.13 -6.28
CA ALA A 90 9.65 -2.13 -5.72
C ALA A 90 11.01 -2.76 -5.37
N VAL A 91 12.08 -2.03 -5.63
CA VAL A 91 13.46 -2.34 -5.22
C VAL A 91 14.01 -1.12 -4.50
N ILE A 92 14.68 -1.36 -3.37
CA ILE A 92 15.30 -0.30 -2.55
C ILE A 92 16.81 -0.35 -2.81
N ASP A 93 17.40 0.79 -3.16
CA ASP A 93 18.85 0.95 -3.20
C ASP A 93 19.39 1.04 -1.78
N GLU A 94 20.11 0.00 -1.37
CA GLU A 94 20.69 -0.17 -0.04
C GLU A 94 21.72 0.91 0.29
N ASN A 95 22.43 1.44 -0.71
CA ASN A 95 23.47 2.47 -0.49
C ASN A 95 22.87 3.84 -0.16
N LEU A 96 21.66 4.09 -0.65
CA LEU A 96 20.95 5.35 -0.46
C LEU A 96 19.98 5.29 0.74
N CYS A 97 19.50 4.10 1.10
CA CYS A 97 18.53 3.93 2.18
C CYS A 97 19.07 4.41 3.54
N ILE A 98 18.35 5.34 4.17
CA ILE A 98 18.73 5.90 5.48
C ILE A 98 17.97 5.30 6.67
N GLY A 99 17.18 4.25 6.47
CA GLY A 99 16.44 3.60 7.55
C GLY A 99 15.34 4.47 8.19
N CYS A 100 14.66 5.35 7.42
CA CYS A 100 13.66 6.29 7.92
C CYS A 100 12.29 5.67 8.28
N THR A 101 12.01 4.45 7.82
CA THR A 101 10.77 3.65 8.02
C THR A 101 9.48 4.17 7.36
N PHE A 102 9.54 5.26 6.57
CA PHE A 102 8.34 5.77 5.89
C PHE A 102 7.77 4.78 4.87
N CYS A 103 8.61 4.09 4.12
CA CYS A 103 8.19 3.06 3.18
C CYS A 103 7.42 1.90 3.86
N ILE A 104 7.87 1.44 5.03
CA ILE A 104 7.19 0.41 5.84
C ILE A 104 5.79 0.88 6.28
N ARG A 105 5.67 2.15 6.69
CA ARG A 105 4.38 2.73 7.10
C ARG A 105 3.40 2.89 5.94
N SER A 106 3.90 3.12 4.73
CA SER A 106 3.07 3.28 3.54
C SER A 106 2.72 1.97 2.84
N CYS A 107 3.52 0.90 3.04
CA CYS A 107 3.25 -0.38 2.41
C CYS A 107 1.96 -1.02 2.94
N PRO A 108 0.91 -1.19 2.11
CA PRO A 108 -0.38 -1.72 2.57
C PRO A 108 -0.30 -3.22 2.89
N VAL A 109 0.59 -3.95 2.24
CA VAL A 109 0.71 -5.42 2.37
C VAL A 109 1.93 -5.83 3.19
N ASP A 110 2.61 -4.89 3.85
CA ASP A 110 3.80 -5.18 4.66
C ASP A 110 4.88 -5.98 3.90
N ALA A 111 5.10 -5.67 2.61
CA ALA A 111 6.11 -6.31 1.79
C ALA A 111 7.53 -5.76 2.02
N ILE A 112 7.67 -4.66 2.77
CA ILE A 112 8.96 -4.03 3.07
C ILE A 112 9.38 -4.40 4.49
N VAL A 113 10.59 -4.91 4.64
CA VAL A 113 11.18 -5.33 5.91
C VAL A 113 12.41 -4.48 6.25
N GLY A 114 12.68 -4.35 7.55
CA GLY A 114 13.83 -3.64 8.10
C GLY A 114 13.43 -2.93 9.41
N ALA A 115 14.32 -2.08 9.91
CA ALA A 115 14.14 -1.40 11.19
C ALA A 115 14.60 0.06 11.12
N ALA A 116 14.22 0.85 12.13
CA ALA A 116 14.70 2.22 12.23
C ALA A 116 16.24 2.27 12.24
N LYS A 117 16.81 3.14 11.40
CA LYS A 117 18.26 3.30 11.19
C LYS A 117 18.96 2.06 10.60
N GLN A 118 18.21 1.11 10.04
CA GLN A 118 18.73 -0.04 9.31
C GLN A 118 18.24 0.00 7.86
N MET A 119 18.97 -0.64 6.94
CA MET A 119 18.54 -0.75 5.55
C MET A 119 17.21 -1.50 5.46
N HIS A 120 16.40 -1.13 4.48
CA HIS A 120 15.15 -1.81 4.20
C HIS A 120 15.25 -2.60 2.91
N THR A 121 14.53 -3.72 2.84
CA THR A 121 14.48 -4.58 1.67
C THR A 121 13.04 -4.93 1.35
N VAL A 122 12.73 -5.13 0.06
CA VAL A 122 11.40 -5.52 -0.40
C VAL A 122 11.37 -7.04 -0.60
N ILE A 123 10.37 -7.70 -0.02
CA ILE A 123 10.05 -9.09 -0.33
C ILE A 123 9.22 -9.09 -1.63
N SER A 124 9.88 -9.23 -2.78
CA SER A 124 9.27 -9.06 -4.12
C SER A 124 8.01 -9.92 -4.32
N ARG A 125 7.99 -11.14 -3.76
CA ARG A 125 6.84 -12.06 -3.83
C ARG A 125 5.57 -11.53 -3.16
N GLU A 126 5.70 -10.63 -2.20
CA GLU A 126 4.56 -10.03 -1.48
C GLU A 126 4.16 -8.66 -2.06
N CYS A 127 4.92 -8.13 -3.02
CA CYS A 127 5.00 -6.70 -3.26
C CYS A 127 3.79 -6.01 -3.91
N THR A 128 2.77 -6.61 -4.53
CA THR A 128 1.67 -5.94 -5.28
C THR A 128 1.96 -4.85 -6.34
N GLY A 129 3.04 -4.07 -6.28
CA GLY A 129 3.34 -3.00 -7.24
C GLY A 129 2.54 -1.71 -7.02
N CYS A 130 2.08 -1.43 -5.79
CA CYS A 130 1.14 -0.33 -5.53
C CYS A 130 1.73 1.10 -5.58
N GLU A 131 3.05 1.25 -5.71
CA GLU A 131 3.78 2.53 -5.79
C GLU A 131 3.66 3.47 -4.56
N LEU A 132 2.86 3.13 -3.54
CA LEU A 132 2.64 3.96 -2.33
C LEU A 132 3.91 4.22 -1.49
N CYS A 133 5.01 3.50 -1.74
CA CYS A 133 6.27 3.69 -1.03
C CYS A 133 7.19 4.73 -1.68
N LEU A 134 6.92 5.18 -2.92
CA LEU A 134 7.76 6.11 -3.66
C LEU A 134 7.77 7.51 -2.99
N ASP A 135 6.65 8.24 -3.04
CA ASP A 135 6.54 9.61 -2.51
C ASP A 135 6.94 9.80 -1.03
N PRO A 136 6.72 8.83 -0.13
CA PRO A 136 7.16 8.96 1.27
C PRO A 136 8.67 8.86 1.47
N CYS A 137 9.43 8.34 0.51
CA CYS A 137 10.87 8.14 0.63
C CYS A 137 11.61 9.50 0.53
N PRO A 138 12.35 9.93 1.55
CA PRO A 138 12.96 11.27 1.55
C PRO A 138 14.28 11.37 0.77
N VAL A 139 14.78 10.23 0.29
CA VAL A 139 16.06 10.09 -0.43
C VAL A 139 15.84 9.42 -1.79
N ASP A 140 14.59 9.22 -2.19
CA ASP A 140 14.19 8.64 -3.48
C ASP A 140 14.93 7.34 -3.84
N CYS A 141 15.25 6.52 -2.83
CA CYS A 141 16.02 5.28 -3.00
C CYS A 141 15.19 4.09 -3.52
N ILE A 142 13.96 4.30 -4.01
CA ILE A 142 13.05 3.21 -4.39
C ILE A 142 12.73 3.30 -5.87
N GLN A 143 12.88 2.18 -6.58
CA GLN A 143 12.60 2.06 -8.01
C GLN A 143 11.58 0.96 -8.25
N MET A 144 10.76 1.11 -9.29
CA MET A 144 9.84 0.07 -9.74
C MET A 144 10.47 -0.65 -10.93
N ILE A 145 10.70 -1.96 -10.80
CA ILE A 145 11.20 -2.79 -11.89
C ILE A 145 10.09 -3.71 -12.40
N PRO A 146 10.01 -4.01 -13.71
CA PRO A 146 9.07 -5.00 -14.23
C PRO A 146 9.23 -6.35 -13.54
N ASP A 147 8.11 -6.98 -13.18
CA ASP A 147 8.13 -8.33 -12.59
C ASP A 147 8.31 -9.38 -13.70
N ILE A 148 9.56 -9.63 -14.09
CA ILE A 148 9.91 -10.61 -15.14
C ILE A 148 9.74 -12.08 -14.71
N SER A 149 9.39 -12.33 -13.44
CA SER A 149 9.28 -13.69 -12.89
C SER A 149 8.11 -14.52 -13.45
N GLN A 150 7.37 -13.98 -14.43
CA GLN A 150 6.15 -14.55 -14.99
C GLN A 150 6.13 -14.52 -16.54
N ALA A 151 7.28 -14.29 -17.20
CA ALA A 151 7.36 -14.24 -18.66
C ALA A 151 7.24 -15.63 -19.34
N ASP A 152 7.43 -16.72 -18.58
CA ASP A 152 7.41 -18.10 -19.10
C ASP A 152 6.48 -18.99 -18.26
N SER A 153 5.27 -19.30 -18.77
CA SER A 153 4.66 -20.66 -18.73
C SER A 153 3.14 -20.64 -18.96
N ASP A 154 2.70 -21.41 -19.96
CA ASP A 154 1.36 -21.92 -20.26
C ASP A 154 0.28 -21.92 -19.16
N LYS A 155 -0.97 -21.62 -19.57
CA LYS A 155 -2.34 -22.00 -19.11
C LYS A 155 -2.68 -22.33 -17.63
N THR A 156 -1.73 -22.52 -16.73
CA THR A 156 -1.89 -22.67 -15.27
C THR A 156 -2.02 -21.31 -14.55
N GLN A 157 -1.86 -20.19 -15.28
CA GLN A 157 -1.72 -18.82 -14.77
C GLN A 157 -2.95 -18.26 -14.02
N GLN A 158 -4.18 -18.71 -14.33
CA GLN A 158 -5.40 -18.16 -13.71
C GLN A 158 -5.46 -18.47 -12.20
N ASN A 159 -5.12 -19.72 -11.82
CA ASN A 159 -5.09 -20.16 -10.42
C ASN A 159 -3.98 -19.44 -9.63
N GLU A 160 -2.85 -19.13 -10.25
CA GLU A 160 -1.74 -18.43 -9.59
C GLU A 160 -2.04 -16.93 -9.38
N TYR A 161 -2.73 -16.28 -10.31
CA TYR A 161 -3.14 -14.88 -10.19
C TYR A 161 -4.20 -14.67 -9.09
N ASP A 162 -5.24 -15.52 -9.06
CA ASP A 162 -6.27 -15.49 -8.03
C ASP A 162 -5.64 -15.75 -6.64
N ASN A 163 -4.70 -16.69 -6.57
CA ASN A 163 -3.91 -16.95 -5.36
C ASN A 163 -3.09 -15.72 -4.90
N LYS A 164 -2.61 -14.89 -5.83
CA LYS A 164 -1.77 -13.72 -5.53
C LYS A 164 -2.60 -12.53 -5.05
N ALA A 165 -3.73 -12.25 -5.70
CA ALA A 165 -4.68 -11.22 -5.25
C ALA A 165 -5.24 -11.58 -3.87
N ASP A 166 -5.60 -12.84 -3.65
CA ASP A 166 -6.07 -13.33 -2.35
C ASP A 166 -4.99 -13.22 -1.26
N LYS A 167 -3.74 -13.54 -1.59
CA LYS A 167 -2.62 -13.37 -0.66
C LYS A 167 -2.42 -11.90 -0.29
N ALA A 168 -2.45 -11.00 -1.27
CA ALA A 168 -2.35 -9.56 -1.04
C ALA A 168 -3.50 -9.05 -0.15
N ARG A 169 -4.74 -9.48 -0.42
CA ARG A 169 -5.92 -9.17 0.40
C ARG A 169 -5.73 -9.62 1.85
N ARG A 170 -5.33 -10.88 2.08
CA ARG A 170 -5.07 -11.41 3.44
C ARG A 170 -4.02 -10.58 4.17
N ARG A 171 -2.91 -10.25 3.51
CA ARG A 171 -1.84 -9.43 4.12
C ARG A 171 -2.32 -8.02 4.47
N TYR A 172 -3.09 -7.39 3.59
CA TYR A 172 -3.69 -6.09 3.85
C TYR A 172 -4.64 -6.14 5.06
N GLN A 173 -5.48 -7.17 5.16
CA GLN A 173 -6.38 -7.36 6.30
C GLN A 173 -5.61 -7.57 7.62
N PHE A 174 -4.55 -8.38 7.61
CA PHE A 174 -3.68 -8.54 8.78
C PHE A 174 -3.02 -7.22 9.21
N ARG A 175 -2.59 -6.39 8.25
CA ARG A 175 -2.07 -5.06 8.53
C ARG A 175 -3.13 -4.20 9.23
N LEU A 176 -4.33 -4.12 8.68
CA LEU A 176 -5.42 -3.33 9.26
C LEU A 176 -5.75 -3.80 10.68
N GLN A 177 -5.77 -5.11 10.92
CA GLN A 177 -5.99 -5.67 12.26
C GLN A 177 -4.90 -5.21 13.23
N ARG A 178 -3.61 -5.34 12.86
CA ARG A 178 -2.49 -4.89 13.69
C ARG A 178 -2.58 -3.39 14.01
N LEU A 179 -2.80 -2.55 13.00
CA LEU A 179 -2.97 -1.11 13.21
C LEU A 179 -4.17 -0.77 14.10
N SER A 180 -5.25 -1.55 14.03
CA SER A 180 -6.41 -1.37 14.91
C SER A 180 -6.12 -1.76 16.36
N GLN A 181 -5.27 -2.76 16.59
CA GLN A 181 -4.84 -3.19 17.91
C GLN A 181 -3.87 -2.19 18.54
N ASP A 182 -2.89 -1.71 17.77
CA ASP A 182 -1.93 -0.69 18.22
C ASP A 182 -2.67 0.59 18.68
N LYS A 183 -3.71 1.00 17.94
CA LYS A 183 -4.57 2.13 18.32
C LYS A 183 -5.32 1.92 19.63
N LYS A 184 -5.74 0.69 19.94
CA LYS A 184 -6.44 0.36 21.20
C LYS A 184 -5.47 0.23 22.39
N GLN A 185 -4.24 -0.21 22.13
CA GLN A 185 -3.21 -0.44 23.16
C GLN A 185 -2.44 0.82 23.53
N THR A 186 -2.49 1.88 22.71
CA THR A 186 -2.00 3.19 23.08
C THR A 186 -3.12 3.89 23.86
N PRO A 187 -3.14 3.90 25.21
CA PRO A 187 -4.11 4.72 25.94
C PRO A 187 -3.92 6.17 25.52
N GLU A 188 -5.00 6.96 25.55
CA GLU A 188 -4.94 8.42 25.45
C GLU A 188 -4.09 8.99 26.59
N ILE A 189 -2.76 8.96 26.48
CA ILE A 189 -1.90 9.76 27.33
C ILE A 189 -1.94 11.19 26.75
N VAL A 190 -3.00 11.93 27.06
CA VAL A 190 -3.00 13.41 27.17
C VAL A 190 -4.19 13.90 28.01
N ASP A 191 -4.33 13.42 29.25
CA ASP A 191 -5.22 14.06 30.25
C ASP A 191 -4.43 14.81 31.34
N GLY A 192 -3.19 15.21 31.02
CA GLY A 192 -2.31 16.01 31.89
C GLY A 192 -1.55 17.13 31.17
N MET A 193 -1.78 17.30 29.88
CA MET A 193 -1.38 18.46 29.11
C MET A 193 -2.63 18.88 28.36
N LYS A 194 -3.25 20.00 28.75
CA LYS A 194 -4.35 20.61 27.98
C LYS A 194 -3.99 20.51 26.50
N PRO A 195 -4.79 19.84 25.64
CA PRO A 195 -4.61 19.98 24.22
C PRO A 195 -4.87 21.45 23.90
N ALA A 196 -3.79 22.19 23.64
CA ALA A 196 -3.92 23.38 22.81
C ALA A 196 -4.64 22.91 21.55
N ALA A 197 -5.75 23.57 21.23
CA ALA A 197 -6.71 23.26 20.17
C ALA A 197 -6.07 22.62 18.92
N PRO A 198 -6.77 21.75 18.16
CA PRO A 198 -6.22 21.12 16.96
C PRO A 198 -6.15 22.14 15.82
N ASN A 199 -5.27 23.13 15.96
CA ASN A 199 -4.75 23.98 14.91
C ASN A 199 -3.38 23.42 14.49
N ASN A 200 -3.28 22.11 14.25
CA ASN A 200 -2.12 21.59 13.54
C ASN A 200 -2.35 21.87 12.05
N SER A 201 -1.99 23.09 11.65
CA SER A 201 -1.92 23.45 10.24
C SER A 201 -1.07 22.42 9.50
N VAL A 202 -1.42 22.18 8.23
CA VAL A 202 -0.64 21.34 7.31
C VAL A 202 0.86 21.73 7.33
N GLU A 203 1.15 23.00 7.63
CA GLU A 203 2.50 23.55 7.75
C GLU A 203 3.29 22.99 8.95
N THR A 204 2.67 22.85 10.12
CA THR A 204 3.34 22.30 11.32
C THR A 204 3.77 20.84 11.11
N LEU A 205 2.94 20.04 10.43
CA LEU A 205 3.27 18.65 10.07
C LEU A 205 4.43 18.58 9.07
N LYS A 206 4.46 19.47 8.08
CA LYS A 206 5.56 19.58 7.11
C LYS A 206 6.89 19.94 7.79
N ILE A 207 6.88 20.88 8.72
CA ILE A 207 8.07 21.28 9.48
C ILE A 207 8.63 20.10 10.28
N ARG A 208 7.78 19.38 11.02
CA ARG A 208 8.20 18.20 11.78
C ARG A 208 8.80 17.12 10.87
N LYS A 209 8.18 16.85 9.72
CA LYS A 209 8.71 15.89 8.73
C LYS A 209 10.10 16.30 8.25
N ARG A 210 10.32 17.59 7.93
CA ARG A 210 11.64 18.11 7.51
C ARG A 210 12.70 17.90 8.58
N ILE A 211 12.41 18.20 9.84
CA ILE A 211 13.37 18.03 10.95
C ILE A 211 13.78 16.55 11.11
N ILE A 212 12.81 15.64 11.08
CA ILE A 212 13.07 14.19 11.20
C ILE A 212 13.93 13.69 10.04
N VAL A 213 13.62 14.14 8.81
CA VAL A 213 14.37 13.79 7.60
C VAL A 213 15.79 14.33 7.69
N GLN A 214 15.97 15.61 8.04
CA GLN A 214 17.27 16.25 8.17
C GLN A 214 18.16 15.51 9.17
N ALA A 215 17.64 15.22 10.36
CA ALA A 215 18.37 14.47 11.37
C ALA A 215 18.73 13.05 10.91
N ALA A 216 17.90 12.42 10.07
CA ALA A 216 18.20 11.11 9.50
C ALA A 216 19.31 11.17 8.44
N LEU A 217 19.30 12.21 7.60
CA LEU A 217 20.34 12.46 6.61
C LEU A 217 21.70 12.71 7.26
N GLU A 218 21.76 13.57 8.28
CA GLU A 218 22.98 13.88 9.02
C GLU A 218 23.60 12.63 9.65
N ARG A 219 22.80 11.79 10.30
CA ARG A 219 23.27 10.51 10.85
C ARG A 219 23.82 9.57 9.78
N ALA A 220 23.11 9.44 8.65
CA ALA A 220 23.55 8.58 7.56
C ALA A 220 24.86 9.07 6.92
N ALA A 221 25.06 10.39 6.82
CA ALA A 221 26.32 10.98 6.37
C ALA A 221 27.48 10.65 7.32
N SER A 222 27.27 10.78 8.64
CA SER A 222 28.29 10.47 9.64
C SER A 222 28.70 9.00 9.66
N ILE A 223 27.76 8.07 9.45
CA ILE A 223 28.09 6.64 9.39
C ILE A 223 28.93 6.33 8.14
N ARG A 224 28.54 6.88 6.98
CA ARG A 224 29.29 6.68 5.74
C ARG A 224 30.70 7.28 5.78
N SER A 225 30.89 8.43 6.43
CA SER A 225 32.25 8.97 6.61
C SER A 225 33.10 8.10 7.52
N GLN A 226 32.53 7.53 8.58
CA GLN A 226 33.21 6.60 9.47
C GLN A 226 33.58 5.28 8.76
N ASP A 227 32.68 4.74 7.95
CA ASP A 227 32.95 3.53 7.15
C ASP A 227 34.07 3.77 6.11
N MET A 228 34.11 4.96 5.49
CA MET A 228 35.18 5.34 4.55
C MET A 228 36.54 5.52 5.25
N ASP A 229 36.57 6.18 6.42
CA ASP A 229 37.80 6.35 7.21
C ASP A 229 38.31 5.00 7.77
N GLY A 230 37.40 4.10 8.15
CA GLY A 230 37.75 2.73 8.57
C GLY A 230 38.33 1.89 7.44
N ASN A 231 37.78 2.00 6.23
CA ASN A 231 38.25 1.27 5.04
C ASN A 231 39.57 1.83 4.46
N LEU A 232 39.85 3.13 4.63
CA LEU A 232 41.16 3.71 4.29
C LEU A 232 42.26 3.22 5.26
N LYS A 233 41.98 3.18 6.57
CA LYS A 233 42.93 2.74 7.58
C LYS A 233 43.24 1.23 7.53
N SER A 234 42.28 0.39 7.14
CA SER A 234 42.49 -1.06 6.98
C SER A 234 43.32 -1.41 5.73
N ARG A 235 43.29 -0.58 4.68
CA ARG A 235 44.15 -0.74 3.50
C ARG A 235 45.59 -0.27 3.71
N SER A 236 45.84 0.69 4.60
CA SER A 236 47.20 1.19 4.88
C SER A 236 48.03 0.28 5.81
N THR A 237 47.41 -0.68 6.49
CA THR A 237 48.09 -1.63 7.39
C THR A 237 48.34 -3.01 6.75
N ALA A 238 47.94 -3.20 5.49
CA ALA A 238 48.08 -4.45 4.74
C ALA A 238 49.24 -4.42 3.71
N SER A 239 50.24 -3.55 3.91
CA SER A 239 51.49 -3.49 3.11
C SER A 239 52.70 -3.85 3.97
#